data_AF-A0AAW7NQS1-F1
#
_entry.id   AF-A0AAW7NQS1-F1
#
_cell.length_a   1.000
_cell.length_b   1.000
_cell.length_c   1.000
_cell.angle_alpha   90.00
_cell.angle_beta   90.00
_cell.angle_gamma   90.00
#
_symmetry.space_group_name_H-M   'P 1'
#
loop_
_entity.id
_entity.type
_entity.pdbx_description
1 polymer ?
#
loop_
_entity_poly.entity_id
_entity_poly.type
_entity_poly.pdbx_seq_one_letter_code
_entity_poly.pdbx_strand_id
1 'polypeptide(L)' 'MDKFNKALDEAISAWIKLSDEWEKIELTHSDKLAEGYPFNKDFGEVILDLLEWKEKINK' A
#
# COMPACT_ATOMS: atom_id res chain seq x y z
N MET A 1 3.70 20.89 -6.04
CA MET A 1 3.89 19.71 -5.18
C MET A 1 2.66 19.40 -4.34
N ASP A 2 1.96 20.38 -3.78
CA ASP A 2 0.83 20.16 -2.85
C ASP A 2 -0.25 19.20 -3.34
N LYS A 3 -0.76 19.38 -4.57
CA LYS A 3 -1.78 18.48 -5.15
C LYS A 3 -1.27 17.04 -5.30
N PHE A 4 -0.01 16.89 -5.66
CA PHE A 4 0.63 15.59 -5.83
C PHE A 4 0.83 14.92 -4.46
N ASN A 5 1.37 15.65 -3.48
CA ASN A 5 1.54 15.14 -2.12
C ASN A 5 0.20 14.72 -1.50
N LYS A 6 -0.88 15.49 -1.74
CA LYS A 6 -2.22 15.11 -1.32
C LYS A 6 -2.68 13.79 -1.98
N ALA A 7 -2.50 13.65 -3.29
CA ALA A 7 -2.84 12.41 -3.99
C ALA A 7 -2.01 11.21 -3.50
N LEU A 8 -0.74 11.43 -3.16
CA LEU A 8 0.14 10.42 -2.58
C LEU A 8 -0.32 10.01 -1.18
N ASP A 9 -0.74 10.97 -0.35
CA ASP A 9 -1.32 10.69 0.97
C ASP A 9 -2.62 9.88 0.87
N GLU A 10 -3.47 10.21 -0.10
CA GLU A 10 -4.70 9.47 -0.38
C GLU A 10 -4.39 8.05 -0.86
N ALA A 11 -3.36 7.87 -1.70
CA ALA A 11 -2.91 6.55 -2.15
C ALA A 11 -2.38 5.70 -0.99
N ILE A 12 -1.50 6.26 -0.15
CA ILE A 12 -0.99 5.58 1.07
C ILE A 12 -2.15 5.17 1.98
N SER A 13 -3.11 6.06 2.19
CA SER A 13 -4.29 5.78 3.03
C SER A 13 -5.17 4.67 2.46
N ALA A 14 -5.32 4.60 1.13
CA ALA A 14 -6.07 3.54 0.47
C ALA A 14 -5.36 2.19 0.58
N TRP A 15 -4.03 2.18 0.49
CA TRP A 15 -3.20 1.00 0.66
C TRP A 15 -3.25 0.44 2.07
N ILE A 16 -3.18 1.30 3.09
CA ILE A 16 -3.37 0.90 4.49
C ILE A 16 -4.73 0.21 4.67
N LYS A 17 -5.82 0.81 4.18
CA LYS A 17 -7.15 0.22 4.28
C LYS A 17 -7.26 -1.13 3.57
N LEU A 18 -6.62 -1.26 2.40
CA LEU A 18 -6.64 -2.53 1.67
C LEU A 18 -5.85 -3.61 2.42
N SER A 19 -4.73 -3.26 3.06
CA SER A 19 -3.99 -4.15 3.95
C SER A 19 -4.88 -4.63 5.10
N ASP A 20 -5.58 -3.72 5.78
CA ASP A 20 -6.47 -4.06 6.89
C ASP A 20 -7.60 -5.02 6.46
N GLU A 21 -8.19 -4.80 5.28
CA GLU A 21 -9.24 -5.69 4.75
C GLU A 21 -8.68 -7.05 4.33
N TRP A 22 -7.45 -7.09 3.79
CA TRP A 22 -6.78 -8.33 3.43
C TRP A 22 -6.53 -9.21 4.66
N GLU A 23 -5.96 -8.65 5.74
CA GLU A 23 -5.66 -9.37 6.98
C GLU A 23 -6.90 -10.06 7.59
N LYS A 24 -8.07 -9.43 7.49
CA LYS A 24 -9.34 -9.99 8.01
C LYS A 24 -9.75 -11.30 7.33
N ILE A 25 -9.37 -11.49 6.06
CA ILE A 25 -9.79 -12.63 5.24
C ILE A 25 -8.63 -13.56 4.88
N GLU A 26 -7.38 -13.16 5.14
CA GLU A 26 -6.15 -13.85 4.76
C GLU A 26 -6.17 -15.33 5.19
N LEU A 27 -6.52 -15.61 6.45
CA LEU A 27 -6.53 -16.97 7.00
C LEU A 27 -7.40 -17.97 6.21
N THR A 28 -8.38 -17.48 5.46
CA THR A 28 -9.35 -18.32 4.72
C THR A 28 -9.26 -18.16 3.21
N HIS A 29 -8.56 -17.12 2.72
CA HIS A 29 -8.53 -16.76 1.31
C HIS A 29 -7.10 -16.46 0.79
N SER A 30 -6.05 -16.78 1.56
CA SER A 30 -4.65 -16.47 1.23
C SER A 30 -4.27 -16.87 -0.19
N ASP A 31 -4.61 -18.09 -0.61
CA ASP A 31 -4.26 -18.61 -1.93
C ASP A 31 -4.88 -17.77 -3.04
N LYS A 32 -6.16 -17.39 -2.89
CA LYS A 32 -6.89 -16.58 -3.87
C LYS A 32 -6.42 -15.13 -3.90
N LEU A 33 -6.06 -14.58 -2.74
CA LEU A 33 -5.57 -13.21 -2.65
C LEU A 33 -4.16 -13.10 -3.23
N ALA A 34 -3.29 -14.07 -2.94
CA ALA A 34 -1.94 -14.14 -3.49
C ALA A 34 -1.92 -14.48 -5.00
N GLU A 35 -2.95 -15.17 -5.50
CA GLU A 35 -3.08 -15.50 -6.92
C GLU A 35 -3.16 -14.24 -7.79
N GLY A 36 -2.10 -13.98 -8.56
CA GLY A 36 -2.02 -12.83 -9.45
C GLY A 36 -1.81 -11.49 -8.73
N TYR A 37 -1.43 -11.52 -7.44
CA TYR A 37 -1.02 -10.31 -6.73
C TYR A 37 0.16 -9.65 -7.47
N PRO A 38 0.05 -8.36 -7.85
CA PRO A 38 0.93 -7.79 -8.87
C PRO A 38 2.29 -7.30 -8.34
N PHE A 39 2.47 -7.26 -7.02
CA PHE A 39 3.71 -6.78 -6.41
C PHE A 39 4.55 -7.93 -5.89
N ASN A 40 5.86 -7.73 -5.91
CA ASN A 40 6.83 -8.62 -5.27
C ASN A 40 7.11 -8.23 -3.81
N LYS A 41 6.19 -7.47 -3.21
CA LYS A 41 6.30 -6.84 -1.90
C LYS A 41 4.97 -6.97 -1.17
N ASP A 42 4.98 -7.14 0.13
CA ASP A 42 3.74 -7.08 0.89
C ASP A 42 3.18 -5.64 0.98
N PHE A 43 1.95 -5.51 1.47
CA PHE A 43 1.31 -4.20 1.61
C PHE A 43 2.12 -3.24 2.48
N GLY A 44 2.72 -3.73 3.58
CA GLY A 44 3.54 -2.94 4.48
C GLY A 44 4.79 -2.40 3.80
N GLU A 45 5.49 -3.23 3.03
CA GLU A 45 6.64 -2.84 2.23
C GLU A 45 6.29 -1.79 1.17
N VAL A 46 5.15 -1.93 0.47
CA VAL A 46 4.68 -0.92 -0.50
C VAL A 46 4.34 0.39 0.20
N ILE A 47 3.67 0.34 1.35
CA ILE A 47 3.33 1.54 2.15
C ILE A 47 4.61 2.27 2.60
N LEU A 48 5.61 1.54 3.09
CA LEU A 48 6.90 2.09 3.50
C LEU A 48 7.64 2.74 2.32
N ASP A 49 7.69 2.09 1.16
CA ASP A 49 8.28 2.66 -0.05
C ASP A 49 7.61 4.00 -0.43
N LEU A 50 6.29 4.07 -0.36
CA LEU A 50 5.53 5.29 -0.69
C LEU A 50 5.81 6.42 0.31
N LEU A 51 5.91 6.10 1.60
CA LEU A 51 6.29 7.06 2.65
C LEU A 51 7.71 7.59 2.43
N GLU A 52 8.68 6.69 2.21
CA GLU A 52 10.06 7.09 1.93
C GLU A 52 10.18 7.92 0.65
N TRP A 53 9.44 7.55 -0.39
CA TRP A 53 9.41 8.29 -1.63
C TRP A 53 8.86 9.70 -1.42
N LYS A 54 7.76 9.83 -0.65
CA LYS A 54 7.21 11.12 -0.26
C LYS A 54 8.24 11.99 0.45
N GLU A 55 9.02 11.43 1.36
CA GLU A 55 10.10 12.16 2.04
C GLU A 55 11.19 12.59 1.06
N LYS A 56 11.62 11.70 0.17
CA LYS A 56 12.69 11.98 -0.81
C LYS A 56 12.33 13.09 -1.79
N ILE A 57 11.08 13.16 -2.27
CA ILE A 57 10.64 14.16 -3.25
C ILE A 57 10.30 15.53 -2.64
N ASN A 58 10.21 15.62 -1.31
CA ASN A 58 9.94 16.87 -0.59
C ASN A 58 11.17 17.39 0.18
N LYS A 59 12.32 16.73 0.05
CA LYS A 59 13.64 17.27 0.43
C LYS A 59 14.16 18.23 -0.63
#